data_AF-A0AAU6Z3G7-F1
#
_entry.id   AF-A0AAU6Z3G7-F1
#
_cell.length_a   1.000
_cell.length_b   1.000
_cell.length_c   1.000
_cell.angle_alpha   90.00
_cell.angle_beta   90.00
_cell.angle_gamma   90.00
#
_symmetry.space_group_name_H-M   'P 1'
#
loop_
_entity.id
_entity.type
_entity.pdbx_description
1 polymer ?
#
loop_
_entity_poly.entity_id
_entity_poly.type
_entity_poly.pdbx_seq_one_letter_code
_entity_poly.pdbx_strand_id
1 'polypeptide(L)'
;MRPQKTDEGVVGTMLSDILEDLGVDNGQLLLAPAPDNENVRETVIVDAEDDGNVQHGALVLLIGSRGRAALPKVTRLIQDFPTAIAIKGTEAELEAVQELLRPTGIGLIAVVPSMRWDQFESIAKERIGEPSTAADASTIIHRDLFTIAETTATMSSRTRPTGFWHIRQRPMKWMSSAGSRFWQGGAPNGTRSC
;
A
#
# COMPACT_ATOMS: atom_id res chain seq x y z
N MET A 1 -33.75 -27.09 -2.28
CA MET A 1 -32.47 -26.80 -1.61
C MET A 1 -31.65 -25.97 -2.60
N ARG A 2 -31.59 -24.65 -2.42
CA ARG A 2 -30.76 -23.78 -3.29
C ARG A 2 -29.31 -23.94 -2.83
N PRO A 3 -28.33 -24.11 -3.74
CA PRO A 3 -26.94 -24.05 -3.33
C PRO A 3 -26.69 -22.65 -2.75
N GLN A 4 -26.17 -22.63 -1.52
CA GLN A 4 -25.60 -21.43 -0.91
C GLN A 4 -24.55 -20.91 -1.89
N LYS A 5 -24.73 -19.68 -2.37
CA LYS A 5 -23.68 -18.95 -3.06
C LYS A 5 -22.56 -18.85 -2.04
N THR A 6 -21.50 -19.62 -2.25
CA THR A 6 -20.24 -19.43 -1.56
C THR A 6 -19.96 -17.94 -1.65
N ASP A 7 -19.82 -17.29 -0.51
CA ASP A 7 -19.10 -16.02 -0.45
C ASP A 7 -17.71 -16.38 -0.98
N GLU A 8 -17.55 -16.34 -2.30
CA GLU A 8 -16.26 -16.18 -2.95
C GLU A 8 -15.76 -14.87 -2.38
N GLY A 9 -15.15 -14.97 -1.20
CA GLY A 9 -14.64 -13.84 -0.47
C GLY A 9 -13.79 -13.11 -1.47
N VAL A 10 -14.20 -11.90 -1.84
CA VAL A 10 -13.45 -11.06 -2.76
C VAL A 10 -12.09 -10.92 -2.11
N VAL A 11 -11.11 -11.68 -2.62
CA VAL A 11 -9.75 -11.68 -2.13
C VAL A 11 -9.17 -10.37 -2.61
N GLY A 12 -9.41 -9.31 -1.84
CA GLY A 12 -8.86 -7.99 -2.12
C GLY A 12 -7.34 -8.05 -2.03
N THR A 13 -6.67 -7.29 -2.89
CA THR A 13 -5.21 -7.20 -2.91
C THR A 13 -4.72 -6.12 -1.95
N MET A 14 -3.45 -6.19 -1.51
CA MET A 14 -2.89 -5.13 -0.67
C MET A 14 -2.62 -3.88 -1.51
N LEU A 15 -2.82 -2.71 -0.91
CA LEU A 15 -2.51 -1.44 -1.57
C LEU A 15 -1.04 -1.33 -2.00
N SER A 16 -0.12 -1.98 -1.26
CA SER A 16 1.31 -2.04 -1.59
C SER A 16 1.58 -2.76 -2.90
N ASP A 17 0.93 -3.89 -3.16
CA ASP A 17 1.12 -4.66 -4.41
C ASP A 17 0.73 -3.82 -5.64
N ILE A 18 -0.36 -3.05 -5.54
CA ILE A 18 -0.79 -2.14 -6.62
C ILE A 18 0.25 -1.04 -6.85
N LEU A 19 0.82 -0.48 -5.79
CA LEU A 19 1.81 0.59 -5.89
C LEU A 19 3.17 0.12 -6.42
N GLU A 20 3.56 -1.12 -6.11
CA GLU A 20 4.77 -1.74 -6.65
C GLU A 20 4.71 -1.84 -8.18
N ASP A 21 3.55 -2.24 -8.73
CA ASP A 21 3.34 -2.30 -10.18
C ASP A 21 3.16 -0.94 -10.84
N LEU A 22 2.54 0.01 -10.13
CA LEU A 22 2.40 1.38 -10.61
C LEU A 22 3.78 2.03 -10.81
N GLY A 23 4.73 1.71 -9.92
CA GLY A 23 6.06 2.28 -9.88
C GLY A 23 6.11 3.64 -9.19
N VAL A 24 7.23 3.88 -8.50
CA VAL A 24 7.47 5.07 -7.66
C VAL A 24 7.43 6.40 -8.43
N ASP A 25 7.66 6.36 -9.74
CA ASP A 25 7.63 7.53 -10.62
C ASP A 25 6.21 7.95 -10.99
N ASN A 26 5.21 7.08 -10.80
CA ASN A 26 3.83 7.32 -11.25
C ASN A 26 2.86 7.57 -10.09
N GLY A 27 3.16 7.05 -8.89
CA GLY A 27 2.37 7.34 -7.70
C GLY A 27 3.14 7.10 -6.40
N GLN A 28 2.80 7.89 -5.39
CA GLN A 28 3.42 7.86 -4.07
C GLN A 28 2.35 7.75 -2.99
N LEU A 29 2.52 6.79 -2.09
CA LEU A 29 1.70 6.67 -0.88
C LEU A 29 2.10 7.74 0.13
N LEU A 30 1.23 8.74 0.34
CA LEU A 30 1.43 9.80 1.32
C LEU A 30 0.89 9.40 2.70
N LEU A 31 -0.20 8.65 2.71
CA LEU A 31 -0.77 8.05 3.93
C LEU A 31 -1.08 6.59 3.67
N ALA A 32 -0.57 5.72 4.53
CA ALA A 32 -0.98 4.33 4.56
C ALA A 32 -2.39 4.21 5.17
N PRO A 33 -3.26 3.34 4.61
CA PRO A 33 -4.51 3.00 5.27
C PRO A 33 -4.26 2.31 6.62
N ALA A 34 -5.27 2.33 7.49
CA ALA A 34 -5.27 1.56 8.72
C ALA A 34 -5.13 0.05 8.41
N PRO A 35 -4.55 -0.76 9.33
CA PRO A 35 -4.36 -2.19 9.10
C PRO A 35 -5.67 -2.96 8.93
N ASP A 36 -6.79 -2.45 9.43
CA ASP A 36 -8.12 -3.05 9.21
C ASP A 36 -8.77 -2.66 7.86
N ASN A 37 -8.15 -1.74 7.11
CA ASN A 37 -8.65 -1.20 5.84
C ASN A 37 -7.60 -1.26 4.72
N GLU A 38 -6.66 -2.22 4.75
CA GLU A 38 -5.56 -2.31 3.78
C GLU A 38 -5.91 -3.01 2.46
N ASN A 39 -6.96 -3.83 2.46
CA ASN A 39 -7.35 -4.65 1.31
C ASN A 39 -8.26 -3.88 0.34
N VAL A 40 -7.77 -3.70 -0.88
CA VAL A 40 -8.53 -3.13 -1.99
C VAL A 40 -9.35 -4.22 -2.68
N ARG A 41 -10.67 -4.05 -2.69
CA ARG A 41 -11.64 -4.99 -3.28
C ARG A 41 -12.07 -4.61 -4.69
N GLU A 42 -12.09 -3.31 -4.98
CA GLU A 42 -12.48 -2.77 -6.27
C GLU A 42 -11.81 -1.42 -6.52
N THR A 43 -11.85 -0.98 -7.78
CA THR A 43 -11.44 0.36 -8.17
C THR A 43 -12.63 1.11 -8.74
N VAL A 44 -12.74 2.40 -8.40
CA VAL A 44 -13.80 3.27 -8.90
C VAL A 44 -13.25 4.63 -9.29
N ILE A 45 -13.59 5.07 -10.49
CA ILE A 45 -13.31 6.43 -10.95
C ILE A 45 -14.46 7.32 -10.50
N VAL A 46 -14.15 8.38 -9.76
CA VAL A 46 -15.14 9.31 -9.21
C VAL A 46 -14.80 10.71 -9.68
N ASP A 47 -15.77 11.40 -10.28
CA ASP A 47 -15.64 12.82 -10.60
C ASP A 47 -15.89 13.67 -9.35
N ALA A 48 -15.17 14.79 -9.24
CA ALA A 48 -15.31 15.73 -8.14
C ALA A 48 -16.72 16.33 -8.02
N GLU A 49 -17.44 16.42 -9.13
CA GLU A 49 -18.79 16.98 -9.19
C GLU A 49 -19.88 15.91 -9.07
N ASP A 50 -19.53 14.62 -9.14
CA ASP A 50 -20.49 13.53 -9.02
C ASP A 50 -20.88 13.28 -7.55
N ASP A 51 -22.13 12.90 -7.29
CA ASP A 51 -22.65 12.59 -5.95
C ASP A 51 -22.80 11.08 -5.69
N GLY A 52 -22.20 10.25 -6.54
CA GLY A 52 -22.16 8.81 -6.37
C GLY A 52 -21.46 8.38 -5.07
N ASN A 53 -21.99 7.31 -4.49
CA ASN A 53 -21.48 6.68 -3.29
C ASN A 53 -20.45 5.60 -3.65
N VAL A 54 -19.45 5.42 -2.79
CA VAL A 54 -18.42 4.41 -2.98
C VAL A 54 -18.63 3.22 -2.03
N GLN A 55 -18.26 2.02 -2.46
CA GLN A 55 -18.29 0.85 -1.58
C GLN A 55 -17.09 0.83 -0.63
N HIS A 56 -17.31 0.31 0.57
CA HIS A 56 -16.23 0.06 1.53
C HIS A 56 -15.19 -0.89 0.92
N GLY A 57 -13.90 -0.57 1.11
CA GLY A 57 -12.81 -1.35 0.52
C GLY A 57 -12.44 -0.97 -0.92
N ALA A 58 -13.06 0.09 -1.48
CA ALA A 58 -12.72 0.57 -2.81
C ALA A 58 -11.47 1.46 -2.79
N LEU A 59 -10.71 1.40 -3.87
CA LEU A 59 -9.70 2.39 -4.25
C LEU A 59 -10.34 3.43 -5.15
N VAL A 60 -10.43 4.67 -4.68
CA VAL A 60 -11.06 5.78 -5.40
C VAL A 60 -10.04 6.52 -6.24
N LEU A 61 -10.27 6.62 -7.55
CA LEU A 61 -9.49 7.43 -8.47
C LEU A 61 -10.25 8.74 -8.70
N LEU A 62 -9.86 9.80 -7.98
CA LEU A 62 -10.56 11.07 -8.02
C LEU A 62 -10.14 11.89 -9.25
N ILE A 63 -11.12 12.20 -10.10
CA ILE A 63 -10.95 13.03 -11.31
C ILE A 63 -11.68 14.37 -11.16
N GLY A 64 -11.45 15.29 -12.09
CA GLY A 64 -12.10 16.62 -12.07
C GLY A 64 -11.54 17.62 -11.05
N SER A 65 -10.83 17.17 -10.02
CA SER A 65 -10.19 18.02 -9.01
C SER A 65 -8.72 17.64 -8.77
N ARG A 66 -7.92 18.61 -8.30
CA ARG A 66 -6.49 18.44 -7.99
C ARG A 66 -6.14 19.14 -6.70
N GLY A 67 -5.18 18.57 -5.96
CA GLY A 67 -4.67 19.17 -4.73
C GLY A 67 -5.79 19.60 -3.77
N ARG A 68 -5.73 20.86 -3.32
CA ARG A 68 -6.69 21.45 -2.38
C ARG A 68 -8.14 21.52 -2.90
N ALA A 69 -8.36 21.57 -4.22
CA ALA A 69 -9.71 21.60 -4.78
C ALA A 69 -10.48 20.28 -4.57
N ALA A 70 -9.77 19.18 -4.25
CA ALA A 70 -10.37 17.89 -3.94
C ALA A 70 -11.02 17.82 -2.55
N LEU A 71 -10.70 18.75 -1.64
CA LEU A 71 -11.16 18.70 -0.24
C LEU A 71 -12.67 18.51 -0.05
N PRO A 72 -13.56 19.22 -0.78
CA PRO A 72 -15.00 19.07 -0.59
C PRO A 72 -15.48 17.65 -0.91
N LYS A 73 -14.97 17.05 -2.00
CA LYS A 73 -15.33 15.69 -2.40
C LYS A 73 -14.71 14.65 -1.48
N VAL A 74 -13.44 14.82 -1.09
CA VAL A 74 -12.78 13.93 -0.10
C VAL A 74 -13.55 13.93 1.22
N THR A 75 -14.03 15.08 1.69
CA THR A 75 -14.82 15.17 2.92
C THR A 75 -16.09 14.31 2.86
N ARG A 76 -16.74 14.24 1.69
CA ARG A 76 -17.91 13.37 1.47
C ARG A 76 -17.50 11.89 1.44
N LEU A 77 -16.45 11.57 0.69
CA LEU A 77 -15.95 10.19 0.52
C LEU A 77 -15.49 9.55 1.84
N ILE A 78 -15.09 10.33 2.84
CA ILE A 78 -14.74 9.79 4.17
C ILE A 78 -15.92 9.01 4.78
N GLN A 79 -17.16 9.41 4.50
CA GLN A 79 -18.36 8.74 5.03
C GLN A 79 -18.54 7.32 4.46
N ASP A 80 -18.03 7.08 3.26
CA ASP A 80 -18.08 5.79 2.57
C ASP A 80 -16.94 4.85 2.98
N PHE A 81 -15.94 5.39 3.69
CA PHE A 81 -14.77 4.67 4.18
C PHE A 81 -14.06 3.82 3.10
N PRO A 82 -13.59 4.46 2.00
CA PRO A 82 -12.75 3.78 1.01
C PRO A 82 -11.42 3.34 1.64
N THR A 83 -10.75 2.37 1.01
CA THR A 83 -9.40 1.95 1.42
C THR A 83 -8.39 3.06 1.19
N ALA A 84 -8.42 3.64 0.00
CA ALA A 84 -7.53 4.74 -0.34
C ALA A 84 -8.14 5.65 -1.41
N ILE A 85 -7.66 6.89 -1.44
CA ILE A 85 -8.04 7.89 -2.44
C ILE A 85 -6.79 8.30 -3.21
N ALA A 86 -6.80 8.09 -4.51
CA ALA A 86 -5.78 8.52 -5.45
C ALA A 86 -6.15 9.88 -6.06
N ILE A 87 -5.28 10.87 -5.90
CA ILE A 87 -5.51 12.25 -6.37
C ILE A 87 -4.27 12.71 -7.13
N LYS A 88 -4.49 13.38 -8.26
CA LYS A 88 -3.40 14.03 -8.99
C LYS A 88 -2.90 15.28 -8.27
N GLY A 89 -1.61 15.32 -8.00
CA GLY A 89 -0.95 16.45 -7.35
C GLY A 89 0.39 16.07 -6.74
N THR A 90 1.10 17.07 -6.27
CA THR A 90 2.32 16.91 -5.46
C THR A 90 1.97 16.73 -3.99
N GLU A 91 2.92 16.22 -3.19
CA GLU A 91 2.77 16.11 -1.73
C GLU A 91 2.38 17.46 -1.09
N ALA A 92 3.02 18.55 -1.51
CA ALA A 92 2.71 19.90 -1.01
C ALA A 92 1.28 20.36 -1.35
N GLU A 93 0.76 20.03 -2.53
CA GLU A 93 -0.61 20.38 -2.92
C GLU A 93 -1.67 19.54 -2.18
N LEU A 94 -1.27 18.36 -1.71
CA LEU A 94 -2.13 17.40 -1.01
C LEU A 94 -2.01 17.46 0.51
N GLU A 95 -1.14 18.29 1.08
CA GLU A 95 -0.95 18.45 2.53
C GLU A 95 -2.29 18.66 3.27
N ALA A 96 -3.16 19.52 2.75
CA ALA A 96 -4.46 19.77 3.38
C ALA A 96 -5.39 18.54 3.34
N VAL A 97 -5.31 17.74 2.27
CA VAL A 97 -6.07 16.49 2.13
C VAL A 97 -5.50 15.41 3.06
N GLN A 98 -4.18 15.36 3.17
CA GLN A 98 -3.46 14.48 4.07
C GLN A 98 -3.85 14.73 5.52
N GLU A 99 -3.86 15.99 5.97
CA GLU A 99 -4.25 16.33 7.34
C GLU A 99 -5.73 15.96 7.63
N LEU A 100 -6.60 16.04 6.63
CA LEU A 100 -8.00 15.62 6.74
C LEU A 100 -8.16 14.09 6.88
N LEU A 101 -7.37 13.31 6.13
CA LEU A 101 -7.46 11.83 6.10
C LEU A 101 -6.65 11.15 7.20
N ARG A 102 -5.63 11.82 7.77
CA ARG A 102 -4.78 11.29 8.83
C ARG A 102 -5.56 10.66 10.01
N PRO A 103 -6.62 11.29 10.57
CA PRO A 103 -7.36 10.70 11.68
C PRO A 103 -8.37 9.62 11.26
N THR A 104 -8.61 9.40 9.96
CA THR A 104 -9.67 8.49 9.49
C THR A 104 -9.16 7.09 9.20
N GLY A 105 -7.85 6.90 9.02
CA GLY A 105 -7.28 5.60 8.63
C GLY A 105 -7.50 5.25 7.14
N ILE A 106 -7.85 6.24 6.31
CA ILE A 106 -7.97 6.08 4.86
C ILE A 106 -6.64 6.45 4.21
N GLY A 107 -6.19 5.63 3.25
CA GLY A 107 -4.96 5.88 2.51
C GLY A 107 -5.04 7.05 1.53
N LEU A 108 -3.92 7.70 1.26
CA LEU A 108 -3.80 8.78 0.29
C LEU A 108 -2.65 8.49 -0.67
N ILE A 109 -2.96 8.47 -1.97
CA ILE A 109 -1.98 8.29 -3.04
C ILE A 109 -1.90 9.57 -3.86
N ALA A 110 -0.71 10.17 -3.91
CA ALA A 110 -0.38 11.21 -4.87
C ALA A 110 -0.06 10.58 -6.21
N VAL A 111 -0.77 10.96 -7.26
CA VAL A 111 -0.55 10.45 -8.62
C VAL A 111 0.05 11.55 -9.47
N VAL A 112 1.08 11.21 -10.26
CA VAL A 112 1.68 12.19 -11.15
C VAL A 112 0.69 12.62 -12.25
N PRO A 113 0.71 13.89 -12.68
CA PRO A 113 -0.25 14.39 -13.65
C PRO A 113 -0.19 13.68 -15.01
N SER A 114 0.99 13.17 -15.40
CA SER A 114 1.24 12.43 -16.65
C SER A 114 0.60 11.04 -16.69
N MET A 115 0.32 10.42 -15.54
CA MET A 115 -0.28 9.09 -15.47
C MET A 115 -1.72 9.12 -16.00
N ARG A 116 -2.09 8.23 -16.91
CA ARG A 116 -3.48 8.12 -17.37
C ARG A 116 -4.31 7.34 -16.35
N TRP A 117 -5.51 7.83 -16.04
CA TRP A 117 -6.39 7.15 -15.08
C TRP A 117 -6.82 5.75 -15.55
N ASP A 118 -7.12 5.57 -16.83
CA ASP A 118 -7.42 4.25 -17.40
C ASP A 118 -6.26 3.24 -17.19
N GLN A 119 -5.01 3.72 -17.31
CA GLN A 119 -3.84 2.87 -17.12
C GLN A 119 -3.67 2.50 -15.65
N PHE A 120 -3.87 3.45 -14.73
CA PHE A 120 -3.85 3.18 -13.29
C PHE A 120 -4.92 2.15 -12.96
N GLU A 121 -6.15 2.38 -13.42
CA GLU A 121 -7.29 1.49 -13.18
C GLU A 121 -7.04 0.09 -13.74
N SER A 122 -6.43 -0.02 -14.93
CA SER A 122 -6.11 -1.31 -15.54
C SER A 122 -5.12 -2.12 -14.71
N ILE A 123 -4.03 -1.48 -14.24
CA ILE A 123 -3.02 -2.10 -13.37
C ILE A 123 -3.66 -2.58 -12.06
N ALA A 124 -4.45 -1.71 -11.43
CA ALA A 124 -5.11 -2.04 -10.18
C ALA A 124 -6.14 -3.17 -10.36
N LYS A 125 -6.92 -3.19 -11.44
CA LYS A 125 -7.86 -4.27 -11.74
C LYS A 125 -7.17 -5.60 -12.01
N GLU A 126 -6.04 -5.59 -12.72
CA GLU A 126 -5.23 -6.79 -12.94
C GLU A 126 -4.82 -7.40 -11.59
N ARG A 127 -4.31 -6.59 -10.66
CA ARG A 127 -3.92 -7.05 -9.31
C ARG A 127 -5.06 -7.42 -8.37
N ILE A 128 -6.24 -6.84 -8.53
CA ILE A 128 -7.43 -7.25 -7.75
C ILE A 128 -7.98 -8.59 -8.27
N GLY A 129 -7.87 -8.83 -9.59
CA GLY A 129 -8.31 -10.08 -10.21
C GLY A 129 -7.33 -11.25 -10.03
N GLU A 130 -6.05 -10.96 -9.79
CA GLU A 130 -5.05 -11.97 -9.44
C GLU A 130 -5.05 -12.20 -7.92
N PRO A 131 -5.40 -13.42 -7.43
CA PRO A 131 -5.29 -13.71 -6.01
C PRO A 131 -3.82 -13.57 -5.58
N SER A 132 -3.52 -12.59 -4.71
CA SER A 132 -2.16 -12.31 -4.23
C SER A 132 -1.49 -13.59 -3.74
N THR A 133 -0.49 -14.07 -4.49
CA THR A 133 0.31 -15.28 -4.17
C THR A 133 1.15 -15.08 -2.89
N ALA A 134 1.23 -13.86 -2.37
CA ALA A 134 1.94 -13.52 -1.14
C ALA A 134 1.35 -14.17 0.12
N ALA A 135 0.03 -14.40 0.18
CA ALA A 135 -0.61 -15.04 1.33
C ALA A 135 -0.35 -16.56 1.39
N ASP A 136 -0.10 -17.20 0.25
CA ASP A 136 0.09 -18.65 0.17
C ASP A 136 1.56 -19.07 0.38
N ALA A 137 2.51 -18.16 0.13
CA ALA A 137 3.92 -18.41 0.36
C ALA A 137 4.19 -18.78 1.83
N SER A 138 3.59 -18.10 2.81
CA SER A 138 3.88 -18.37 4.21
C SER A 138 3.33 -19.71 4.73
N THR A 139 2.36 -20.31 4.04
CA THR A 139 1.81 -21.65 4.34
C THR A 139 2.48 -22.77 3.56
N ILE A 140 3.03 -22.50 2.37
CA ILE A 140 3.71 -23.51 1.53
C ILE A 140 5.13 -23.82 2.04
N ILE A 141 5.90 -22.83 2.52
CA ILE A 141 7.28 -23.09 3.02
C ILE A 141 7.34 -23.95 4.29
N HIS A 142 6.26 -24.07 5.07
CA HIS A 142 6.27 -24.96 6.24
C HIS A 142 5.97 -26.43 5.90
N ARG A 143 5.38 -26.71 4.73
CA ARG A 143 4.93 -28.07 4.38
C ARG A 143 5.97 -28.87 3.60
N ASP A 144 6.92 -28.23 2.94
CA ASP A 144 7.92 -28.93 2.12
C ASP A 144 9.13 -29.43 2.94
N LEU A 145 9.55 -28.72 4.00
CA LEU A 145 10.72 -29.11 4.80
C LEU A 145 10.53 -30.38 5.67
N PHE A 146 9.29 -30.82 5.88
CA PHE A 146 9.02 -32.10 6.57
C PHE A 146 8.95 -33.30 5.61
N THR A 147 8.80 -33.10 4.29
CA THR A 147 8.72 -34.21 3.31
C THR A 147 10.09 -34.58 2.72
N ILE A 148 11.10 -33.71 2.81
CA ILE A 148 12.45 -34.02 2.31
C ILE A 148 13.28 -34.87 3.31
N ALA A 149 12.79 -35.09 4.53
CA ALA A 149 13.55 -35.80 5.58
C ALA A 149 13.42 -37.34 5.55
N GLU A 150 12.57 -37.93 4.70
CA GLU A 150 12.38 -39.38 4.65
C GLU A 150 12.44 -39.89 3.21
N THR A 151 13.61 -39.92 2.58
CA THR A 151 14.09 -40.96 1.63
C THR A 151 15.44 -40.56 1.02
N THR A 152 16.54 -40.67 1.78
CA THR A 152 17.88 -40.85 1.17
C THR A 152 18.76 -41.69 2.10
N ALA A 153 18.31 -42.90 2.40
CA ALA A 153 19.22 -43.97 2.79
C ALA A 153 19.53 -44.79 1.54
N THR A 154 20.66 -44.49 0.88
CA THR A 154 21.67 -45.46 0.40
C THR A 154 22.55 -44.89 -0.71
N MET A 155 23.84 -45.21 -0.57
CA MET A 155 24.89 -45.29 -1.60
C MET A 155 25.44 -43.97 -2.15
N SER A 156 26.70 -43.57 -1.90
CA SER A 156 28.04 -44.21 -1.98
C SER A 156 28.83 -43.61 -3.15
N SER A 157 30.14 -43.47 -2.91
CA SER A 157 31.21 -42.94 -3.79
C SER A 157 31.20 -41.42 -4.01
N ARG A 158 32.06 -40.65 -3.33
CA ARG A 158 33.52 -40.47 -3.51
C ARG A 158 33.85 -39.91 -4.89
N THR A 159 34.29 -38.64 -4.94
CA THR A 159 35.58 -38.18 -5.52
C THR A 159 35.69 -36.65 -5.33
N ARG A 160 36.76 -36.18 -4.69
CA ARG A 160 37.17 -34.75 -4.69
C ARG A 160 37.84 -34.44 -6.04
N PRO A 161 37.77 -33.18 -6.51
CA PRO A 161 38.95 -32.34 -6.31
C PRO A 161 38.66 -30.88 -5.90
N THR A 162 39.70 -30.33 -5.30
CA THR A 162 39.93 -28.98 -4.77
C THR A 162 39.99 -27.88 -5.83
N GLY A 163 39.47 -26.69 -5.48
CA GLY A 163 39.68 -25.43 -6.20
C GLY A 163 38.50 -24.48 -5.95
N PHE A 164 38.35 -23.91 -4.75
CA PHE A 164 38.90 -22.59 -4.38
C PHE A 164 38.59 -21.49 -5.39
N TRP A 165 37.38 -20.94 -5.33
CA TRP A 165 37.07 -19.59 -5.82
C TRP A 165 36.47 -18.76 -4.71
N HIS A 166 37.10 -17.61 -4.53
CA HIS A 166 36.88 -16.61 -3.50
C HIS A 166 36.00 -15.51 -4.11
N ILE A 167 34.74 -15.34 -3.68
CA ILE A 167 34.00 -14.11 -3.94
C ILE A 167 33.27 -13.69 -2.67
N ARG A 168 33.73 -12.55 -2.12
CA ARG A 168 33.14 -11.82 -1.00
C ARG A 168 31.70 -11.43 -1.35
N GLN A 169 30.75 -11.84 -0.52
CA GLN A 169 29.53 -11.04 -0.34
C GLN A 169 29.76 -10.06 0.81
N ARG A 170 29.62 -8.76 0.51
CA ARG A 170 29.50 -7.69 1.50
C ARG A 170 28.05 -7.66 1.97
N PRO A 171 27.75 -7.67 3.27
CA PRO A 171 26.42 -7.36 3.76
C PRO A 171 26.16 -5.85 3.67
N MET A 172 25.13 -5.43 2.93
CA MET A 172 24.54 -4.10 3.08
C MET A 172 23.73 -4.08 4.37
N LYS A 173 24.25 -3.32 5.33
CA LYS A 173 23.68 -3.02 6.63
C LYS A 173 22.55 -1.99 6.44
N TRP A 174 21.31 -2.43 6.49
CA TRP A 174 20.16 -1.54 6.69
C TRP A 174 20.32 -0.85 8.05
N MET A 175 20.53 0.46 8.04
CA MET A 175 20.48 1.29 9.24
C MET A 175 19.12 1.97 9.30
N SER A 176 18.22 1.35 10.06
CA SER A 176 17.13 2.06 10.73
C SER A 176 17.74 3.18 11.59
N SER A 177 17.33 4.42 11.31
CA SER A 177 17.62 5.56 12.17
C SER A 177 16.31 6.23 12.53
N ALA A 178 15.79 5.83 13.70
CA ALA A 178 14.84 6.61 14.46
C ALA A 178 15.44 8.01 14.73
N GLY A 179 14.66 9.06 14.52
CA GLY A 179 15.08 10.44 14.75
C GLY A 179 13.89 11.33 15.09
N SER A 180 13.22 11.01 16.19
CA SER A 180 12.22 11.89 16.79
C SER A 180 12.89 13.09 17.48
N ARG A 181 12.20 14.24 17.40
CA ARG A 181 12.06 15.26 18.46
C ARG A 181 13.20 16.29 18.57
N PHE A 182 13.00 17.48 18.00
CA PHE A 182 13.36 18.74 18.66
C PHE A 182 12.58 19.94 18.08
N TRP A 183 11.41 20.20 18.64
CA TRP A 183 10.77 21.52 18.61
C TRP A 183 10.80 22.03 20.06
N GLN A 184 11.46 23.16 20.28
CA GLN A 184 11.26 23.97 21.47
C GLN A 184 11.33 25.44 21.03
N GLY A 185 10.16 25.95 20.66
CA GLY A 185 9.91 27.38 20.58
C GLY A 185 9.79 27.94 22.00
N GLY A 186 10.66 28.88 22.34
CA GLY A 186 10.53 29.70 23.54
C GLY A 186 9.66 30.91 23.23
N ALA A 187 8.52 31.02 23.89
CA ALA A 187 7.75 32.25 24.03
C ALA A 187 7.97 32.84 25.44
N PRO A 188 7.88 34.17 25.60
CA PRO A 188 8.32 34.87 26.80
C PRO A 188 7.23 34.98 27.87
N ASN A 189 7.64 34.86 29.13
CA ASN A 189 6.89 35.28 30.33
C ASN A 189 7.98 35.52 31.40
N GLY A 190 8.16 36.66 32.06
CA GLY A 190 7.31 37.79 32.41
C GLY A 190 7.65 38.10 33.87
N THR A 191 8.10 39.32 34.21
CA THR A 191 8.17 39.75 35.63
C THR A 191 8.13 41.26 35.76
N ARG A 192 7.32 41.69 36.74
CA ARG A 192 7.05 43.06 37.20
C ARG A 192 8.14 43.58 38.16
N SER A 193 8.06 44.89 38.43
CA SER A 193 8.57 45.65 39.61
C SER A 193 10.08 45.95 39.59
N CYS A 194 10.59 47.15 39.88
CA CYS A 194 10.07 48.37 40.50
C CYS A 194 10.43 49.61 39.66
#